data_AF-A0A7S1H2J7-F1
#
_entry.id   AF-A0A7S1H2J7-F1
#
_cell.length_a   1.000
_cell.length_b   1.000
_cell.length_c   1.000
_cell.angle_alpha   90.00
_cell.angle_beta   90.00
_cell.angle_gamma   90.00
#
_symmetry.space_group_name_H-M   'P 1'
#
loop_
_entity.id
_entity.type
_entity.pdbx_description
1 polymer ?
#
loop_
_entity_poly.entity_id
_entity_poly.type
_entity_poly.pdbx_seq_one_letter_code
_entity_poly.pdbx_strand_id
1 'polypeptide(L)'
;KNLMGYTKILIGFWQVTGSFNLVFAVEWPAALREMWTIVSTFIAIDVFDFPGIACITTFVGFRDRLIYSTMLLPVASALLSLPPLYLRMRLYFKGEPRQHNSTYREAVGLFFFSLLFVMFTCYPSVSRMTLTSFSCSNLGADGSFLRSDFRQLCPQESSFESLWSGVMTFCIPVGCPAFMLLMLQM
;
A
#
# COMPACT_ATOMS: atom_id res chain seq x y z
N LYS A 1 -8.69 24.98 18.50
CA LYS A 1 -7.99 23.79 19.02
C LYS A 1 -8.20 22.63 18.03
N ASN A 2 -7.10 22.23 17.39
CA ASN A 2 -6.87 20.98 16.63
C ASN A 2 -7.76 20.64 15.40
N LEU A 3 -8.13 21.62 14.55
CA LEU A 3 -8.68 21.37 13.21
C LEU A 3 -7.83 20.36 12.42
N MET A 4 -6.51 20.52 12.48
CA MET A 4 -5.54 19.63 11.84
C MET A 4 -5.63 18.16 12.32
N GLY A 5 -6.03 17.92 13.56
CA GLY A 5 -6.24 16.57 14.09
C GLY A 5 -7.48 15.92 13.49
N TYR A 6 -8.60 16.66 13.47
CA TYR A 6 -9.83 16.19 12.85
C TYR A 6 -9.66 15.89 11.37
N THR A 7 -8.95 16.75 10.62
CA THR A 7 -8.66 16.52 9.20
C THR A 7 -7.87 15.24 8.97
N LYS A 8 -6.86 14.94 9.80
CA LYS A 8 -6.08 13.68 9.68
C LYS A 8 -6.93 12.44 9.93
N ILE A 9 -7.81 12.49 10.93
CA ILE A 9 -8.73 11.39 11.25
C ILE A 9 -9.72 11.18 10.10
N LEU A 10 -10.28 12.26 9.55
CA LEU A 10 -11.17 12.20 8.39
C LEU A 10 -10.43 11.64 7.17
N ILE A 11 -9.21 12.09 6.87
CA ILE A 11 -8.45 11.51 5.75
C ILE A 11 -8.23 10.00 5.96
N GLY A 12 -7.82 9.58 7.16
CA GLY A 12 -7.59 8.16 7.46
C GLY A 12 -8.85 7.30 7.39
N PHE A 13 -9.97 7.75 7.97
CA PHE A 13 -11.24 7.02 7.87
C PHE A 13 -11.69 6.90 6.42
N TRP A 14 -11.54 7.95 5.63
CA TRP A 14 -11.95 7.96 4.22
C TRP A 14 -11.04 7.05 3.37
N GLN A 15 -9.74 6.99 3.67
CA GLN A 15 -8.81 6.04 3.03
C GLN A 15 -9.23 4.59 3.28
N VAL A 16 -9.53 4.23 4.52
CA VAL A 16 -9.89 2.84 4.87
C VAL A 16 -11.28 2.47 4.34
N THR A 17 -12.27 3.36 4.56
CA THR A 17 -13.65 3.09 4.12
C THR A 17 -13.83 3.15 2.61
N GLY A 18 -13.05 3.98 1.92
CA GLY A 18 -12.97 4.03 0.47
C GLY A 18 -12.56 2.69 -0.15
N SER A 19 -11.58 2.01 0.46
CA SER A 19 -11.08 0.72 -0.03
C SER A 19 -12.08 -0.43 0.08
N PHE A 20 -13.07 -0.36 0.98
CA PHE A 20 -14.03 -1.46 1.19
C PHE A 20 -15.00 -1.66 0.03
N ASN A 21 -15.43 -0.59 -0.65
CA ASN A 21 -16.45 -0.64 -1.70
C ASN A 21 -16.00 -1.47 -2.93
N LEU A 22 -14.69 -1.64 -3.11
CA LEU A 22 -14.11 -2.34 -4.25
C LEU A 22 -13.67 -3.78 -3.93
N VAL A 23 -13.52 -4.12 -2.65
CA VAL A 23 -13.14 -5.46 -2.19
C VAL A 23 -14.38 -6.28 -1.81
N PHE A 24 -15.36 -5.65 -1.16
CA PHE A 24 -16.57 -6.31 -0.71
C PHE A 24 -17.75 -5.93 -1.62
N ALA A 25 -18.44 -6.95 -2.13
CA ALA A 25 -19.62 -6.80 -2.98
C ALA A 25 -20.86 -6.38 -2.16
N VAL A 26 -20.77 -5.29 -1.41
CA VAL A 26 -21.86 -4.74 -0.60
C VAL A 26 -22.56 -3.65 -1.42
N GLU A 27 -23.87 -3.79 -1.60
CA GLU A 27 -24.69 -2.79 -2.29
C GLU A 27 -25.01 -1.63 -1.36
N TRP A 28 -24.19 -0.57 -1.45
CA TRP A 28 -24.41 0.65 -0.68
C TRP A 28 -25.51 1.53 -1.31
N PRO A 29 -26.31 2.24 -0.49
CA PRO A 29 -27.31 3.20 -0.99
C PRO A 29 -26.65 4.31 -1.83
N ALA A 30 -27.38 4.81 -2.82
CA ALA A 30 -26.86 5.70 -3.87
C ALA A 30 -26.09 6.92 -3.35
N ALA A 31 -26.59 7.57 -2.28
CA ALA A 31 -25.93 8.73 -1.67
C ALA A 31 -24.53 8.41 -1.10
N LEU A 32 -24.32 7.21 -0.56
CA LEU A 32 -23.00 6.78 -0.10
C LEU A 32 -22.12 6.44 -1.30
N ARG A 33 -22.66 5.81 -2.35
CA ARG A 33 -21.87 5.47 -3.54
C ARG A 33 -21.28 6.72 -4.21
N GLU A 34 -22.07 7.76 -4.42
CA GLU A 34 -21.61 9.02 -5.03
C GLU A 34 -20.54 9.72 -4.18
N MET A 35 -20.76 9.81 -2.87
CA MET A 35 -19.76 10.39 -1.95
C MET A 35 -18.45 9.61 -1.97
N TRP A 36 -18.50 8.27 -1.96
CA TRP A 36 -17.31 7.43 -2.05
C TRP A 36 -16.57 7.60 -3.37
N THR A 37 -17.28 7.75 -4.49
CA THR A 37 -16.64 7.96 -5.79
C THR A 37 -15.80 9.24 -5.76
N ILE A 38 -16.39 10.35 -5.32
CA ILE A 38 -15.68 11.65 -5.19
C ILE A 38 -14.48 11.51 -4.25
N VAL A 39 -14.68 10.92 -3.08
CA VAL A 39 -13.65 10.74 -2.06
C VAL A 39 -12.50 9.87 -2.55
N SER A 40 -12.81 8.74 -3.19
CA SER A 40 -11.81 7.80 -3.69
C SER A 40 -10.87 8.45 -4.70
N THR A 41 -11.37 9.34 -5.56
CA THR A 41 -10.56 10.09 -6.52
C THR A 41 -9.50 10.99 -5.87
N PHE A 42 -9.77 11.55 -4.68
CA PHE A 42 -8.86 12.49 -4.03
C PHE A 42 -8.05 11.88 -2.88
N ILE A 43 -8.55 10.83 -2.23
CA ILE A 43 -8.03 10.34 -0.95
C ILE A 43 -7.45 8.92 -1.07
N ALA A 44 -7.97 8.09 -1.97
CA ALA A 44 -7.37 6.78 -2.24
C ALA A 44 -6.24 6.95 -3.25
N ILE A 45 -5.01 7.08 -2.76
CA ILE A 45 -3.82 7.14 -3.62
C ILE A 45 -3.60 5.72 -4.16
N ASP A 46 -4.14 5.47 -5.33
CA ASP A 46 -3.85 4.28 -6.13
C ASP A 46 -2.84 4.67 -7.20
N VAL A 47 -1.57 4.28 -7.01
CA VAL A 47 -0.45 4.71 -7.86
C VAL A 47 -0.67 4.31 -9.33
N PHE A 48 -1.45 3.26 -9.57
CA PHE A 48 -1.73 2.71 -10.90
C PHE A 48 -2.99 3.26 -11.57
N ASP A 49 -3.82 4.01 -10.84
CA ASP A 49 -5.06 4.62 -11.33
C ASP A 49 -4.94 6.16 -11.39
N PHE A 50 -3.70 6.67 -11.29
CA PHE A 50 -3.45 8.09 -11.43
C PHE A 50 -3.82 8.54 -12.86
N PRO A 51 -4.59 9.64 -13.04
CA PRO A 51 -5.18 10.03 -14.32
C PRO A 51 -4.17 10.15 -15.48
N GLY A 52 -2.91 10.46 -15.18
CA GLY A 52 -1.84 10.58 -16.18
C GLY A 52 -1.15 9.28 -16.59
N ILE A 53 -1.32 8.19 -15.84
CA ILE A 53 -0.61 6.91 -16.06
C ILE A 53 -1.60 5.78 -16.43
N ALA A 54 -2.90 5.98 -16.20
CA ALA A 54 -3.96 5.02 -16.47
C ALA A 54 -3.94 4.45 -17.91
N CYS A 55 -3.56 5.25 -18.91
CA CYS A 55 -3.45 4.80 -20.30
C CYS A 55 -2.36 3.74 -20.50
N ILE A 56 -1.22 3.89 -19.82
CA ILE A 56 -0.10 2.93 -19.87
C ILE A 56 -0.46 1.67 -19.07
N THR A 57 -1.13 1.82 -17.93
CA THR A 57 -1.48 0.68 -17.07
C THR A 57 -2.52 -0.23 -17.72
N THR A 58 -3.36 0.24 -18.67
CA THR A 58 -4.32 -0.60 -19.42
C THR A 58 -3.69 -1.80 -20.12
N PHE A 59 -2.41 -1.71 -20.52
CA PHE A 59 -1.67 -2.77 -21.20
C PHE A 59 -0.89 -3.68 -20.24
N VAL A 60 -0.80 -3.29 -18.97
CA VAL A 60 -0.07 -4.03 -17.94
C VAL A 60 -1.01 -5.09 -17.36
N GLY A 61 -0.63 -6.37 -17.50
CA GLY A 61 -1.39 -7.50 -16.97
C GLY A 61 -1.50 -7.48 -15.44
N PHE A 62 -2.47 -8.20 -14.88
CA PHE A 62 -2.71 -8.25 -13.43
C PHE A 62 -1.46 -8.64 -12.64
N ARG A 63 -0.72 -9.65 -13.12
CA ARG A 63 0.54 -10.11 -12.51
C ARG A 63 1.55 -8.98 -12.34
N ASP A 64 1.77 -8.19 -13.37
CA ASP A 64 2.75 -7.10 -13.33
C ASP A 64 2.28 -5.99 -12.39
N ARG A 65 0.99 -5.65 -12.41
CA ARG A 65 0.40 -4.71 -11.45
C ARG A 65 0.56 -5.20 -10.01
N LEU A 66 0.40 -6.50 -9.76
CA LEU A 66 0.55 -7.11 -8.45
C LEU A 66 2.01 -7.01 -7.97
N ILE A 67 2.97 -7.32 -8.84
CA ILE A 67 4.40 -7.24 -8.50
C ILE A 67 4.81 -5.79 -8.26
N TYR A 68 4.45 -4.86 -9.13
CA TYR A 68 4.86 -3.46 -9.00
C TYR A 68 4.23 -2.78 -7.77
N SER A 69 2.96 -3.07 -7.46
CA SER A 69 2.31 -2.55 -6.26
C SER A 69 2.93 -3.09 -4.98
N THR A 70 3.20 -4.39 -4.91
CA THR A 70 3.78 -5.03 -3.72
C THR A 70 5.25 -4.69 -3.52
N MET A 71 6.00 -4.42 -4.60
CA MET A 71 7.42 -4.00 -4.54
C MET A 71 7.62 -2.53 -4.14
N LEU A 72 6.59 -1.70 -4.23
CA LEU A 72 6.68 -0.28 -3.89
C LEU A 72 7.17 -0.04 -2.45
N LEU A 73 6.60 -0.76 -1.47
CA LEU A 73 6.95 -0.61 -0.05
C LEU A 73 8.42 -1.03 0.23
N PRO A 74 8.87 -2.24 -0.18
CA PRO A 74 10.27 -2.65 -0.02
C PRO A 74 11.25 -1.67 -0.69
N VAL A 75 10.97 -1.25 -1.92
CA VAL A 75 11.84 -0.33 -2.68
C VAL A 75 11.90 1.04 -2.00
N ALA A 76 10.77 1.59 -1.59
CA ALA A 76 10.73 2.86 -0.85
C ALA A 76 11.51 2.76 0.47
N SER A 77 11.34 1.66 1.22
CA SER A 77 12.06 1.46 2.48
C SER A 77 13.59 1.37 2.27
N ALA A 78 14.03 0.67 1.22
CA ALA A 78 15.44 0.57 0.86
C ALA A 78 16.02 1.94 0.51
N LEU A 79 15.35 2.71 -0.34
CA LEU A 79 15.79 4.06 -0.74
C LEU A 79 15.85 5.02 0.44
N LEU A 80 14.83 5.02 1.30
CA LEU A 80 14.78 5.87 2.50
C LEU A 80 15.86 5.49 3.52
N SER A 81 16.37 4.26 3.51
CA SER A 81 17.44 3.81 4.41
C SER A 81 18.84 4.30 4.01
N LEU A 82 19.02 4.82 2.79
CA LEU A 82 20.33 5.22 2.28
C LEU A 82 20.97 6.38 3.07
N PRO A 83 20.27 7.49 3.41
CA PRO A 83 20.86 8.57 4.19
C PRO A 83 21.37 8.15 5.58
N PRO A 84 20.60 7.46 6.45
CA PRO A 84 21.12 7.01 7.74
C PRO A 84 22.21 5.96 7.60
N LEU A 85 22.18 5.10 6.56
CA LEU A 85 23.24 4.14 6.28
C LEU A 85 24.56 4.83 5.89
N TYR A 86 24.48 5.82 4.99
CA TYR A 86 25.63 6.63 4.58
C TYR A 86 26.26 7.36 5.78
N LEU A 87 25.44 8.00 6.61
CA LEU A 87 25.92 8.68 7.83
C LEU A 87 26.53 7.69 8.82
N ARG A 88 25.93 6.50 8.98
CA ARG A 88 26.48 5.43 9.83
C ARG A 88 27.87 4.99 9.36
N MET A 89 28.05 4.79 8.05
CA MET A 89 29.34 4.42 7.47
C MET A 89 30.36 5.55 7.67
N ARG A 90 29.98 6.80 7.42
CA ARG A 90 30.84 7.96 7.62
C ARG A 90 31.33 8.10 9.06
N LEU A 91 30.44 7.92 10.04
CA LEU A 91 30.78 8.00 11.46
C LEU A 91 31.69 6.85 11.90
N TYR A 92 31.47 5.65 11.35
CA TYR A 92 32.34 4.50 11.59
C TYR A 92 33.78 4.77 11.13
N PHE A 93 33.97 5.29 9.91
CA PHE A 93 35.31 5.63 9.40
C PHE A 93 35.99 6.79 10.16
N LYS A 94 35.22 7.70 10.74
CA LYS A 94 35.74 8.81 11.56
C LYS A 94 35.99 8.45 13.02
N GLY A 95 35.53 7.28 13.49
CA GLY A 95 35.60 6.88 14.89
C GLY A 95 34.72 7.73 15.83
N GLU A 96 33.73 8.48 15.31
CA GLU A 96 32.88 9.35 16.11
C GLU A 96 31.72 8.58 16.77
N PRO A 97 31.37 8.90 18.05
CA PRO A 97 30.28 8.22 18.73
C PRO A 97 28.90 8.55 18.13
N ARG A 98 28.20 7.51 17.66
CA ARG A 98 26.89 7.60 16.97
C ARG A 98 25.84 8.38 17.75
N GLN A 99 25.81 8.20 19.07
CA GLN A 99 24.75 8.69 19.94
C GLN A 99 24.83 10.21 20.18
N HIS A 100 26.02 10.80 19.97
CA HIS A 100 26.23 12.23 20.15
C HIS A 100 26.04 13.03 18.85
N ASN A 101 25.93 12.36 17.69
CA ASN A 101 25.75 13.04 16.42
C ASN A 101 24.26 13.36 16.17
N SER A 102 23.90 14.63 16.30
CA SER A 102 22.53 15.13 16.08
C SER A 102 22.03 14.85 14.66
N THR A 103 22.89 14.97 13.64
CA THR A 103 22.53 14.71 12.24
C THR A 103 22.14 13.26 11.99
N TYR A 104 22.81 12.30 12.63
CA TYR A 104 22.44 10.88 12.51
C TYR A 104 21.07 10.60 13.14
N ARG A 105 20.81 11.16 14.33
CA ARG A 105 19.50 11.01 15.01
C ARG A 105 18.37 11.63 14.20
N GLU A 106 18.60 12.80 13.62
CA GLU A 106 17.65 13.47 12.74
C GLU A 106 17.36 12.63 11.48
N ALA A 107 18.40 12.13 10.80
CA ALA A 107 18.23 11.28 9.61
C ALA A 107 17.46 9.99 9.92
N VAL A 108 17.70 9.35 11.07
CA VAL A 108 16.94 8.18 11.52
C VAL A 108 15.49 8.55 11.82
N GLY A 109 15.25 9.71 12.47
CA GLY A 109 13.89 10.21 12.72
C GLY A 109 13.11 10.49 11.44
N LEU A 110 13.72 11.18 10.47
CA LEU A 110 13.13 11.42 9.16
C LEU A 110 12.87 10.11 8.39
N PHE A 111 13.77 9.14 8.49
CA PHE A 111 13.57 7.81 7.91
C PHE A 111 12.31 7.15 8.45
N PHE A 112 12.16 7.04 9.77
CA PHE A 112 10.99 6.42 10.38
C PHE A 112 9.70 7.19 10.08
N PHE A 113 9.75 8.53 10.16
CA PHE A 113 8.59 9.36 9.83
C PHE A 113 8.15 9.17 8.38
N SER A 114 9.09 9.20 7.43
CA SER A 114 8.80 9.01 6.00
C SER A 114 8.33 7.59 5.70
N LEU A 115 8.93 6.58 6.34
CA LEU A 115 8.53 5.19 6.19
C LEU A 115 7.09 4.97 6.67
N LEU A 116 6.74 5.49 7.86
CA LEU A 116 5.39 5.40 8.39
C LEU A 116 4.39 6.13 7.50
N PHE A 117 4.77 7.29 6.95
CA PHE A 117 3.92 8.05 6.03
C PHE A 117 3.66 7.28 4.72
N VAL A 118 4.68 6.69 4.11
CA VAL A 118 4.55 5.86 2.90
C VAL A 118 3.71 4.62 3.20
N MET A 119 3.99 3.93 4.32
CA MET A 119 3.22 2.76 4.74
C MET A 119 1.74 3.11 4.93
N PHE A 120 1.43 4.20 5.63
CA PHE A 120 0.05 4.65 5.85
C PHE A 120 -0.68 4.97 4.54
N THR A 121 0.03 5.63 3.62
CA THR A 121 -0.56 6.09 2.35
C THR A 121 -0.75 4.96 1.34
N CYS A 122 0.23 4.07 1.21
CA CYS A 122 0.21 3.00 0.23
C CYS A 122 -0.49 1.72 0.73
N TYR A 123 -0.60 1.53 2.05
CA TYR A 123 -1.22 0.35 2.65
C TYR A 123 -2.59 0.00 2.07
N PRO A 124 -3.56 0.93 1.94
CA PRO A 124 -4.89 0.58 1.45
C PRO A 124 -4.89 0.11 -0.01
N SER A 125 -4.11 0.77 -0.88
CA SER A 125 -3.99 0.42 -2.30
C SER A 125 -3.31 -0.95 -2.49
N VAL A 126 -2.17 -1.17 -1.82
CA VAL A 126 -1.43 -2.43 -1.98
C VAL A 126 -2.16 -3.60 -1.33
N SER A 127 -2.78 -3.41 -0.16
CA SER A 127 -3.61 -4.42 0.48
C SER A 127 -4.82 -4.80 -0.37
N ARG A 128 -5.44 -3.81 -1.02
CA ARG A 128 -6.52 -4.08 -1.97
C ARG A 128 -6.02 -4.94 -3.13
N MET A 129 -4.88 -4.61 -3.73
CA MET A 129 -4.34 -5.35 -4.87
C MET A 129 -4.01 -6.82 -4.54
N THR A 130 -3.50 -7.11 -3.33
CA THR A 130 -3.24 -8.49 -2.92
C THR A 130 -4.52 -9.26 -2.62
N LEU A 131 -5.55 -8.59 -2.10
CA LEU A 131 -6.84 -9.20 -1.80
C LEU A 131 -7.69 -9.43 -3.06
N THR A 132 -7.58 -8.59 -4.09
CA THR A 132 -8.29 -8.79 -5.36
C THR A 132 -7.83 -10.05 -6.10
N SER A 133 -6.60 -10.53 -5.87
CA SER A 133 -6.13 -11.83 -6.37
C SER A 133 -7.01 -13.01 -5.95
N PHE A 134 -7.72 -12.89 -4.82
CA PHE A 134 -8.63 -13.92 -4.29
C PHE A 134 -10.10 -13.65 -4.63
N SER A 135 -10.41 -12.53 -5.30
CA SER A 135 -11.78 -12.15 -5.66
C SER A 135 -12.13 -12.70 -7.04
N CYS A 136 -12.69 -13.91 -7.03
CA CYS A 136 -13.02 -14.68 -8.22
C CYS A 136 -14.53 -14.72 -8.47
N SER A 137 -14.93 -14.68 -9.74
CA SER A 137 -16.32 -14.83 -10.17
C SER A 137 -16.42 -15.90 -11.25
N ASN A 138 -17.28 -16.90 -11.03
CA ASN A 138 -17.56 -17.93 -12.00
C ASN A 138 -18.53 -17.41 -13.07
N LEU A 139 -18.13 -17.44 -14.33
CA LEU A 139 -18.96 -17.04 -15.47
C LEU A 139 -19.64 -18.25 -16.16
N GLY A 140 -19.86 -19.34 -15.41
CA GLY A 140 -20.48 -20.55 -15.94
C GLY A 140 -19.49 -21.40 -16.74
N ALA A 141 -19.78 -21.65 -18.02
CA ALA A 141 -19.02 -22.60 -18.85
C ALA A 141 -17.57 -22.17 -19.15
N ASP A 142 -17.29 -20.86 -19.07
CA ASP A 142 -15.98 -20.28 -19.41
C ASP A 142 -14.98 -20.30 -18.24
N GLY A 143 -15.39 -20.77 -17.06
CA GLY A 143 -14.55 -20.90 -15.87
C GLY A 143 -14.60 -19.70 -14.90
N SER A 144 -13.66 -19.67 -13.96
CA SER A 144 -13.54 -18.63 -12.93
C SER A 144 -12.61 -17.51 -13.38
N PHE A 145 -13.11 -16.28 -13.42
CA PHE A 145 -12.36 -15.09 -13.81
C PHE A 145 -12.14 -14.15 -12.65
N LEU A 146 -11.06 -13.37 -12.73
CA LEU A 146 -10.76 -12.35 -11.74
C LEU A 146 -11.78 -11.20 -11.84
N ARG A 147 -12.41 -10.85 -10.71
CA ARG A 147 -13.48 -9.84 -10.67
C ARG A 147 -13.01 -8.42 -11.00
N SER A 148 -11.71 -8.14 -10.94
CA SER A 148 -11.16 -6.81 -11.22
C SER A 148 -11.29 -6.41 -12.68
N ASP A 149 -10.98 -7.32 -13.60
CA ASP A 149 -10.86 -7.00 -15.03
C ASP A 149 -11.61 -7.98 -15.94
N PHE A 150 -12.06 -9.13 -15.42
CA PHE A 150 -12.68 -10.25 -16.17
C PHE A 150 -11.89 -10.72 -17.42
N ARG A 151 -10.67 -10.22 -17.61
CA ARG A 151 -9.78 -10.53 -18.73
C ARG A 151 -8.84 -11.69 -18.44
N GLN A 152 -8.62 -12.00 -17.16
CA GLN A 152 -7.71 -13.05 -16.72
C GLN A 152 -8.45 -14.10 -15.90
N LEU A 153 -8.08 -15.37 -16.14
CA LEU A 153 -8.52 -16.52 -15.34
C LEU A 153 -8.00 -16.37 -13.91
N CYS A 154 -8.76 -16.90 -12.95
CA CYS A 154 -8.30 -16.93 -11.57
C CYS A 154 -7.01 -17.73 -11.43
N PRO A 155 -6.04 -17.25 -10.63
CA PRO A 155 -4.78 -17.95 -10.45
C PRO A 155 -5.04 -19.33 -9.86
N GLN A 156 -4.45 -20.35 -10.47
CA GLN A 156 -4.53 -21.72 -9.99
C GLN A 156 -3.75 -21.83 -8.66
N GLU A 157 -4.19 -22.70 -7.74
CA GLU A 157 -3.61 -22.81 -6.38
C GLU A 157 -2.08 -22.98 -6.35
N SER A 158 -1.49 -23.59 -7.39
CA SER A 158 -0.04 -23.81 -7.51
C SER A 158 0.70 -22.74 -8.33
N SER A 159 0.01 -21.70 -8.79
CA SER A 159 0.63 -20.66 -9.62
C SER A 159 1.45 -19.69 -8.77
N PHE A 160 2.47 -19.09 -9.37
CA PHE A 160 3.31 -18.09 -8.71
C PHE A 160 2.47 -16.91 -8.18
N GLU A 161 1.44 -16.52 -8.92
CA GLU A 161 0.55 -15.42 -8.59
C GLU A 161 -0.27 -15.69 -7.32
N SER A 162 -0.77 -16.92 -7.14
CA SER A 162 -1.49 -17.32 -5.92
C SER A 162 -0.56 -17.30 -4.70
N LEU A 163 0.61 -17.95 -4.82
CA LEU A 163 1.60 -17.99 -3.74
C LEU A 163 2.09 -16.59 -3.36
N TRP A 164 2.42 -15.75 -4.35
CA TRP A 164 2.87 -14.38 -4.14
C TRP A 164 1.82 -13.52 -3.45
N SER A 165 0.56 -13.62 -3.91
CA SER A 165 -0.57 -12.89 -3.30
C SER A 165 -0.79 -13.34 -1.86
N GLY A 166 -0.65 -14.64 -1.57
CA GLY A 166 -0.76 -15.20 -0.23
C GLY A 166 0.30 -14.64 0.70
N VAL A 167 1.58 -14.73 0.32
CA VAL A 167 2.70 -14.20 1.10
C VAL A 167 2.54 -12.69 1.34
N MET A 168 2.23 -11.93 0.30
CA MET A 168 2.08 -10.48 0.41
C MET A 168 0.87 -10.05 1.24
N THR A 169 -0.19 -10.88 1.30
CA THR A 169 -1.33 -10.64 2.19
C THR A 169 -0.93 -10.73 3.66
N PHE A 170 -0.01 -11.63 4.03
CA PHE A 170 0.55 -11.65 5.38
C PHE A 170 1.54 -10.51 5.61
N CYS A 171 2.40 -10.21 4.65
CA CYS A 171 3.41 -9.16 4.81
C CYS A 171 2.82 -7.75 4.89
N ILE A 172 1.75 -7.46 4.15
CA ILE A 172 1.26 -6.09 3.95
C ILE A 172 0.01 -5.83 4.81
N PRO A 173 -1.18 -6.43 4.55
CA PRO A 173 -2.35 -6.32 5.41
C PRO A 173 -2.12 -6.59 6.89
N VAL A 174 -1.27 -7.57 7.25
CA VAL A 174 -1.01 -7.94 8.65
C VAL A 174 0.28 -7.31 9.16
N GLY A 175 1.36 -7.41 8.39
CA GLY A 175 2.69 -6.92 8.81
C GLY A 175 2.76 -5.40 8.95
N CYS A 176 2.16 -4.62 8.04
CA CYS A 176 2.24 -3.15 8.12
C CYS A 176 1.53 -2.60 9.37
N PRO A 177 0.29 -2.98 9.71
CA PRO A 177 -0.34 -2.54 10.95
C PRO A 177 0.41 -3.00 12.20
N ALA A 178 0.91 -4.25 12.22
CA ALA A 178 1.72 -4.76 13.33
C ALA A 178 2.99 -3.92 13.54
N PHE A 179 3.70 -3.58 12.46
CA PHE A 179 4.88 -2.72 12.52
C PHE A 179 4.55 -1.31 13.03
N MET A 180 3.46 -0.70 12.55
CA MET A 180 3.02 0.61 13.04
C MET A 180 2.72 0.59 14.54
N LEU A 181 2.04 -0.46 15.03
CA LEU A 181 1.74 -0.62 16.46
C LEU A 181 3.01 -0.76 17.29
N LEU A 182 3.98 -1.57 16.83
CA LEU A 182 5.27 -1.72 17.51
C LEU A 182 6.05 -0.40 17.55
N MET A 183 6.06 0.36 16.46
CA MET A 183 6.74 1.65 16.39
C MET A 183 6.08 2.71 17.28
N LEU A 184 4.76 2.66 17.47
CA LEU A 184 4.04 3.57 18.36
C LEU A 184 4.29 3.27 19.85
N GLN A 185 4.75 2.06 20.18
CA GLN A 185 5.06 1.63 21.55
C GLN A 185 6.50 1.95 21.98
N MET A 186 7.38 2.31 21.04
CA MET A 186 8.79 2.66 21.29
C MET A 186 8.98 4.18 21.43
#